data_AF-A0A7W6HTJ3-F1
#
_entry.id   AF-A0A7W6HTJ3-F1
#
_cell.length_a   1.000
_cell.length_b   1.000
_cell.length_c   1.000
_cell.angle_alpha   90.00
_cell.angle_beta   90.00
_cell.angle_gamma   90.00
#
_symmetry.space_group_name_H-M   'P 1'
#
loop_
_entity.id
_entity.type
_entity.pdbx_description
1 polymer ?
#
loop_
_entity_poly.entity_id
_entity_poly.type
_entity_poly.pdbx_seq_one_letter_code
_entity_poly.pdbx_strand_id
1 'polypeptide(L)'
;MERVQDNKQSSLMFEQLFKQHYRTLCFHAMSLVNDLDTSKDIAHDVFLSLWYHRATIDFTRPILPYLFSLTRNRALNYLEHKKIQNNHVRQHLADDPTYTLSDDSTREELLERILARIELLPERCSQVMKLSFIECKKYKEIAEELNISVNTVKTHITTGLKTLRDEFPASLLLLLFSHPHRHFD
;
A
#
# COMPACT_ATOMS: atom_id res chain seq x y z
N MET A 1 -27.78 23.38 -19.84
CA MET A 1 -28.01 22.27 -18.90
C MET A 1 -26.81 21.31 -18.82
N GLU A 2 -25.60 21.76 -19.17
CA GLU A 2 -24.44 20.89 -19.48
C GLU A 2 -23.43 20.73 -18.32
N ARG A 3 -23.57 21.50 -17.22
CA ARG A 3 -22.59 21.53 -16.11
C ARG A 3 -22.87 20.55 -14.97
N VAL A 4 -24.03 19.89 -14.97
CA VAL A 4 -24.46 19.03 -13.84
C VAL A 4 -24.15 17.54 -14.10
N GLN A 5 -24.05 17.11 -15.36
CA GLN A 5 -23.70 15.73 -15.73
C GLN A 5 -22.22 15.40 -15.51
N ASP A 6 -21.33 16.36 -15.78
CA ASP A 6 -19.87 16.20 -15.64
C ASP A 6 -19.45 15.92 -14.18
N ASN A 7 -20.10 16.55 -13.21
CA ASN A 7 -19.78 16.39 -11.78
C ASN A 7 -20.20 15.02 -11.23
N LYS A 8 -21.25 14.40 -11.79
CA LYS A 8 -21.76 13.10 -11.31
C LYS A 8 -20.89 11.94 -11.79
N GLN A 9 -20.39 12.02 -13.02
CA GLN A 9 -19.52 11.00 -13.61
C GLN A 9 -18.10 11.04 -13.01
N SER A 10 -17.53 12.24 -12.81
CA SER A 10 -16.26 12.38 -12.07
C SER A 10 -16.37 11.89 -10.62
N SER A 11 -17.52 12.09 -9.96
CA SER A 11 -17.76 11.60 -8.60
C SER A 11 -17.82 10.07 -8.53
N LEU A 12 -18.49 9.41 -9.49
CA LEU A 12 -18.57 7.94 -9.56
C LEU A 12 -17.20 7.31 -9.84
N MET A 13 -16.43 7.89 -10.78
CA MET A 13 -15.09 7.44 -11.11
C MET A 13 -14.14 7.59 -9.91
N PHE A 14 -14.23 8.70 -9.19
CA PHE A 14 -13.47 8.92 -7.95
C PHE A 14 -13.83 7.90 -6.87
N GLU A 15 -15.12 7.61 -6.67
CA GLU A 15 -15.57 6.63 -5.68
C GLU A 15 -15.02 5.22 -5.97
N GLN A 16 -15.01 4.82 -7.25
CA GLN A 16 -14.42 3.55 -7.68
C GLN A 16 -12.92 3.52 -7.43
N LEU A 17 -12.20 4.58 -7.81
CA LEU A 17 -10.77 4.76 -7.54
C LEU A 17 -10.44 4.68 -6.05
N PHE A 18 -11.25 5.34 -5.22
CA PHE A 18 -11.10 5.31 -3.77
C PHE A 18 -11.28 3.91 -3.22
N LYS A 19 -12.41 3.24 -3.56
CA LYS A 19 -12.68 1.88 -3.08
C LYS A 19 -11.61 0.88 -3.52
N GLN A 20 -11.07 1.04 -4.73
CA GLN A 20 -10.08 0.14 -5.29
C GLN A 20 -8.67 0.36 -4.72
N HIS A 21 -8.25 1.62 -4.52
CA HIS A 21 -6.85 1.93 -4.26
C HIS A 21 -6.56 2.47 -2.85
N TYR A 22 -7.57 2.88 -2.07
CA TYR A 22 -7.36 3.41 -0.71
C TYR A 22 -6.56 2.47 0.18
N ARG A 23 -6.94 1.19 0.18
CA ARG A 23 -6.23 0.17 0.95
C ARG A 23 -4.77 0.04 0.48
N THR A 24 -4.55 -0.07 -0.82
CA THR A 24 -3.20 -0.19 -1.41
C THR A 24 -2.31 1.00 -1.07
N LEU A 25 -2.85 2.23 -1.11
CA LEU A 25 -2.10 3.43 -0.73
C LEU A 25 -1.84 3.50 0.78
N CYS A 26 -2.78 3.09 1.63
CA CYS A 26 -2.52 2.96 3.07
C CYS A 26 -1.38 1.98 3.34
N PHE A 27 -1.33 0.84 2.63
CA PHE A 27 -0.24 -0.11 2.76
C PHE A 27 1.07 0.43 2.23
N HIS A 28 1.07 1.15 1.11
CA HIS A 28 2.27 1.80 0.61
C HIS A 28 2.81 2.82 1.61
N ALA A 29 1.94 3.68 2.15
CA ALA A 29 2.33 4.61 3.20
C ALA A 29 2.83 3.86 4.45
N MET A 30 2.17 2.77 4.86
CA MET A 30 2.58 1.93 5.99
C MET A 30 3.95 1.30 5.77
N SER A 31 4.24 0.82 4.55
CA SER A 31 5.54 0.26 4.19
C SER A 31 6.65 1.30 4.16
N LEU A 32 6.32 2.60 4.21
CA LEU A 32 7.28 3.70 4.33
C LEU A 32 7.39 4.17 5.78
N VAL A 33 6.28 4.58 6.41
CA VAL A 33 6.25 5.27 7.72
C VAL A 33 6.16 4.32 8.92
N ASN A 34 5.79 3.06 8.70
CA ASN A 34 5.63 2.03 9.73
C ASN A 34 4.69 2.41 10.89
N ASP A 35 3.68 3.22 10.60
CA ASP A 35 2.67 3.68 11.54
C ASP A 35 1.31 3.68 10.85
N LEU A 36 0.34 2.97 11.41
CA LEU A 36 -0.94 2.72 10.74
C LEU A 36 -1.82 3.95 10.67
N ASP A 37 -1.83 4.76 11.72
CA ASP A 37 -2.71 5.91 11.76
C ASP A 37 -2.16 7.00 10.83
N THR A 38 -0.85 7.22 10.85
CA THR A 38 -0.13 8.04 9.87
C THR A 38 -0.34 7.53 8.44
N SER A 39 -0.31 6.22 8.20
CA SER A 39 -0.45 5.69 6.84
C SER A 39 -1.84 5.91 6.25
N LYS A 40 -2.89 5.83 7.08
CA LYS A 40 -4.26 6.21 6.70
C LYS A 40 -4.40 7.69 6.44
N ASP A 41 -3.78 8.53 7.27
CA ASP A 41 -3.81 9.98 7.11
C ASP A 41 -3.13 10.39 5.79
N ILE A 42 -1.96 9.81 5.47
CA ILE A 42 -1.28 10.02 4.19
C ILE A 42 -2.17 9.59 3.02
N ALA A 43 -2.79 8.40 3.09
CA ALA A 43 -3.66 7.93 2.03
C ALA A 43 -4.89 8.83 1.87
N HIS A 44 -5.51 9.28 2.97
CA HIS A 44 -6.60 10.26 2.92
C HIS A 44 -6.16 11.57 2.26
N ASP A 45 -5.01 12.12 2.62
CA ASP A 45 -4.47 13.35 2.02
C ASP A 45 -4.24 13.21 0.52
N VAL A 46 -3.76 12.04 0.07
CA VAL A 46 -3.57 11.73 -1.35
C VAL A 46 -4.90 11.76 -2.09
N PHE A 47 -5.94 11.12 -1.55
CA PHE A 47 -7.28 11.15 -2.16
C PHE A 47 -7.96 12.51 -2.07
N LEU A 48 -7.72 13.27 -1.00
CA LEU A 48 -8.21 14.63 -0.86
C LEU A 48 -7.57 15.55 -1.91
N SER A 49 -6.25 15.43 -2.09
CA SER A 49 -5.51 16.11 -3.16
C SER A 49 -6.04 15.73 -4.54
N LEU A 50 -6.29 14.43 -4.77
CA LEU A 50 -6.88 13.93 -6.00
C LEU A 50 -8.26 14.56 -6.26
N TRP A 51 -9.10 14.65 -5.22
CA TRP A 51 -10.42 15.27 -5.32
C TRP A 51 -10.36 16.76 -5.66
N TYR A 52 -9.47 17.52 -5.02
CA TYR A 52 -9.28 18.94 -5.30
C TYR A 52 -8.80 19.20 -6.73
N HIS A 53 -7.91 18.35 -7.24
CA HIS A 53 -7.34 18.48 -8.59
C HIS A 53 -8.07 17.67 -9.66
N ARG A 54 -9.23 17.05 -9.34
CA ARG A 54 -9.95 16.15 -10.26
C ARG A 54 -10.31 16.77 -11.61
N ALA A 55 -10.56 18.08 -11.65
CA ALA A 55 -10.89 18.79 -12.89
C ALA A 55 -9.69 18.96 -13.84
N THR A 56 -8.47 18.80 -13.33
CA THR A 56 -7.21 18.94 -14.09
C THR A 56 -6.53 17.60 -14.38
N ILE A 57 -7.08 16.50 -13.85
CA ILE A 57 -6.49 15.17 -13.99
C ILE A 57 -7.08 14.47 -15.20
N ASP A 58 -6.19 14.05 -16.09
CA ASP A 58 -6.53 13.22 -17.24
C ASP A 58 -6.67 11.75 -16.81
N PHE A 59 -7.91 11.33 -16.55
CA PHE A 59 -8.24 9.95 -16.17
C PHE A 59 -8.08 8.93 -17.32
N THR A 60 -7.74 9.36 -18.54
CA THR A 60 -7.42 8.44 -19.65
C THR A 60 -6.03 7.80 -19.52
N ARG A 61 -5.18 8.34 -18.63
CA ARG A 61 -3.85 7.79 -18.31
C ARG A 61 -3.88 6.91 -17.06
N PRO A 62 -2.93 5.97 -16.92
CA PRO A 62 -2.78 5.19 -15.69
C PRO A 62 -2.54 6.13 -14.50
N ILE A 63 -3.54 6.24 -13.62
CA ILE A 63 -3.51 7.13 -12.46
C ILE A 63 -2.77 6.51 -11.27
N LEU A 64 -2.64 5.19 -11.26
CA LEU A 64 -2.05 4.45 -10.16
C LEU A 64 -0.57 4.80 -9.90
N PRO A 65 0.31 4.92 -10.91
CA PRO A 65 1.67 5.41 -10.70
C PRO A 65 1.71 6.83 -10.11
N TYR A 66 0.80 7.71 -10.53
CA TYR A 66 0.71 9.06 -9.98
C TYR A 66 0.34 9.03 -8.48
N LEU A 67 -0.64 8.20 -8.10
CA LEU A 67 -1.05 8.03 -6.70
C LEU A 67 0.07 7.44 -5.84
N PHE A 68 0.83 6.48 -6.35
CA PHE A 68 1.99 5.92 -5.65
C PHE A 68 3.09 6.96 -5.45
N SER A 69 3.45 7.70 -6.49
CA SER A 69 4.42 8.81 -6.38
C SER A 69 3.98 9.86 -5.36
N LEU A 70 2.70 10.25 -5.39
CA LEU A 70 2.16 11.24 -4.45
C LEU A 70 2.17 10.71 -3.00
N THR A 71 1.79 9.45 -2.80
CA THR A 71 1.84 8.78 -1.49
C THR A 71 3.26 8.70 -0.95
N ARG A 72 4.22 8.30 -1.80
CA ARG A 72 5.65 8.27 -1.45
C ARG A 72 6.15 9.64 -1.04
N ASN A 73 5.88 10.67 -1.82
CA ASN A 73 6.32 12.04 -1.51
C ASN A 73 5.74 12.53 -0.18
N ARG A 74 4.45 12.27 0.09
CA ARG A 74 3.81 12.62 1.36
C ARG A 74 4.42 11.86 2.55
N ALA A 75 4.66 10.57 2.39
CA ALA A 75 5.32 9.74 3.39
C ALA A 75 6.76 10.19 3.67
N LEU A 76 7.51 10.55 2.62
CA LEU A 76 8.87 11.10 2.75
C LEU A 76 8.87 12.45 3.47
N ASN A 77 7.96 13.35 3.12
CA ASN A 77 7.82 14.64 3.80
C ASN A 77 7.47 14.43 5.29
N TYR A 78 6.53 13.54 5.60
CA TYR A 78 6.21 13.19 6.99
C TYR A 78 7.46 12.65 7.71
N LEU A 79 8.18 11.74 7.07
CA LEU A 79 9.40 11.16 7.63
C LEU A 79 10.51 12.19 7.79
N GLU A 80 10.64 13.17 6.90
CA GLU A 80 11.60 14.28 6.96
C GLU A 80 11.30 15.21 8.14
N HIS A 81 10.02 15.58 8.32
CA HIS A 81 9.55 16.31 9.48
C HIS A 81 9.78 15.53 10.79
N LYS A 82 9.66 14.20 10.76
CA LYS A 82 9.99 13.31 11.88
C LYS A 82 11.52 13.09 12.05
N LYS A 83 12.31 13.25 10.98
CA LYS A 83 13.75 12.97 10.89
C LYS A 83 14.67 14.03 11.44
N ILE A 84 14.14 15.17 11.87
CA ILE A 84 14.83 16.00 12.85
C ILE A 84 15.19 15.16 14.11
N GLN A 85 14.67 13.92 14.26
CA GLN A 85 15.01 12.98 15.34
C GLN A 85 15.55 11.56 14.97
N ASN A 86 15.69 11.09 13.71
CA ASN A 86 16.26 9.73 13.50
C ASN A 86 16.75 9.35 12.07
N ASN A 87 18.04 9.05 11.90
CA ASN A 87 18.76 9.07 10.61
C ASN A 87 18.69 7.80 9.72
N HIS A 88 18.00 6.73 10.09
CA HIS A 88 18.14 5.44 9.38
C HIS A 88 17.31 5.26 8.10
N VAL A 89 16.22 6.00 7.89
CA VAL A 89 15.27 5.68 6.80
C VAL A 89 15.78 6.09 5.40
N ARG A 90 16.91 6.81 5.28
CA ARG A 90 17.27 7.50 4.02
C ARG A 90 17.95 6.59 2.98
N GLN A 91 18.57 5.49 3.40
CA GLN A 91 19.37 4.64 2.50
C GLN A 91 18.57 3.60 1.71
N HIS A 92 17.36 3.22 2.14
CA HIS A 92 16.55 2.21 1.44
C HIS A 92 15.57 2.77 0.38
N LEU A 93 15.59 4.09 0.13
CA LEU A 93 14.55 4.77 -0.65
C LEU A 93 15.05 5.48 -1.92
N ALA A 94 16.36 5.52 -2.14
CA ALA A 94 16.97 6.19 -3.29
C ALA A 94 16.98 5.31 -4.55
N ASP A 95 17.03 3.98 -4.40
CA ASP A 95 17.02 3.02 -5.50
C ASP A 95 15.69 2.26 -5.49
N ASP A 96 14.69 2.79 -6.19
CA ASP A 96 13.36 2.18 -6.31
C ASP A 96 13.23 1.47 -7.68
N PRO A 97 13.40 0.14 -7.76
CA PRO A 97 13.35 -0.61 -9.02
C PRO A 97 11.93 -0.80 -9.56
N THR A 98 10.89 -0.46 -8.81
CA THR A 98 9.48 -0.79 -9.16
C THR A 98 8.95 0.03 -10.33
N TYR A 99 9.58 1.18 -10.62
CA TYR A 99 9.28 1.96 -11.83
C TYR A 99 9.95 1.40 -13.09
N THR A 100 10.86 0.43 -12.95
CA THR A 100 11.68 -0.12 -14.04
C THR A 100 11.43 -1.61 -14.30
N LEU A 101 10.50 -2.25 -13.56
CA LEU A 101 10.10 -3.63 -13.83
C LEU A 101 9.15 -3.67 -15.03
N SER A 102 9.74 -3.63 -16.23
CA SER A 102 9.01 -3.74 -17.50
C SER A 102 8.75 -5.18 -17.95
N ASP A 103 9.25 -6.18 -17.21
CA ASP A 103 9.13 -7.60 -17.53
C ASP A 103 8.29 -8.34 -16.48
N ASP A 104 7.20 -8.97 -16.95
CA ASP A 104 6.28 -9.75 -16.13
C ASP A 104 6.93 -10.96 -15.47
N SER A 105 7.93 -11.57 -16.13
CA SER A 105 8.64 -12.75 -15.60
C SER A 105 9.47 -12.43 -14.35
N THR A 106 10.18 -11.31 -14.37
CA THR A 106 10.98 -10.83 -13.23
C THR A 106 10.08 -10.45 -12.05
N ARG A 107 8.87 -9.97 -12.34
CA ARG A 107 7.87 -9.60 -11.33
C ARG A 107 7.31 -10.81 -10.60
N GLU A 108 7.04 -11.90 -11.31
CA GLU A 108 6.57 -13.15 -10.70
C GLU A 108 7.62 -13.79 -9.79
N GLU A 109 8.88 -13.87 -10.23
CA GLU A 109 9.97 -14.40 -9.42
C GLU A 109 10.17 -13.60 -8.11
N LEU A 110 10.07 -12.27 -8.19
CA LEU A 110 10.15 -11.40 -7.02
C LEU A 110 8.96 -11.62 -6.06
N LEU A 111 7.76 -11.81 -6.58
CA LEU A 111 6.58 -12.09 -5.78
C LEU A 111 6.72 -13.43 -5.04
N GLU A 112 7.20 -14.47 -5.73
CA GLU A 112 7.44 -15.78 -5.12
C GLU A 112 8.46 -15.70 -3.98
N ARG A 113 9.54 -14.92 -4.15
CA ARG A 113 10.52 -14.69 -3.08
C ARG A 113 9.91 -13.98 -1.87
N ILE A 114 9.04 -12.99 -2.09
CA ILE A 114 8.35 -12.29 -0.99
C ILE A 114 7.38 -13.24 -0.27
N LEU A 115 6.61 -14.03 -1.01
CA LEU A 115 5.66 -14.99 -0.44
C LEU A 115 6.39 -16.06 0.37
N ALA A 116 7.45 -16.66 -0.18
CA ALA A 116 8.29 -17.61 0.55
C ALA A 116 8.85 -17.01 1.83
N ARG A 117 9.21 -15.72 1.82
CA ARG A 117 9.67 -15.05 3.04
C ARG A 117 8.57 -14.88 4.08
N ILE A 118 7.34 -14.59 3.65
CA ILE A 118 6.17 -14.53 4.55
C ILE A 118 5.92 -15.89 5.21
N GLU A 119 6.14 -17.00 4.50
CA GLU A 119 5.98 -18.36 5.07
C GLU A 119 7.01 -18.68 6.15
N LEU A 120 8.20 -18.07 6.09
CA LEU A 120 9.26 -18.24 7.08
C LEU A 120 9.07 -17.36 8.34
N LEU A 121 8.05 -16.49 8.36
CA LEU A 121 7.73 -15.71 9.56
C LEU A 121 7.09 -16.61 10.63
N PRO A 122 7.16 -16.21 11.93
CA PRO A 122 6.44 -16.92 12.99
C PRO A 122 4.97 -17.13 12.61
N GLU A 123 4.45 -18.32 12.89
CA GLU A 123 3.18 -18.84 12.35
C GLU A 123 2.01 -17.84 12.41
N ARG A 124 1.82 -17.19 13.57
CA ARG A 124 0.77 -16.17 13.76
C ARG A 124 0.98 -14.91 12.91
N CYS A 125 2.23 -14.49 12.72
CA CYS A 125 2.57 -13.36 11.86
C CYS A 125 2.30 -13.72 10.39
N SER A 126 2.76 -14.89 9.95
CA SER A 126 2.53 -15.39 8.59
C SER A 126 1.04 -15.49 8.26
N GLN A 127 0.23 -16.09 9.15
CA GLN A 127 -1.22 -16.19 8.99
C GLN A 127 -1.90 -14.82 8.84
N VAL A 128 -1.58 -13.88 9.75
CA VAL A 128 -2.13 -12.52 9.68
C VAL A 128 -1.74 -11.83 8.36
N MET A 129 -0.50 -12.02 7.90
CA MET A 129 -0.06 -11.48 6.62
C MET A 129 -0.81 -12.12 5.45
N LYS A 130 -0.91 -13.46 5.38
CA LYS A 130 -1.64 -14.14 4.30
C LYS A 130 -3.10 -13.69 4.23
N LEU A 131 -3.80 -13.64 5.36
CA LEU A 131 -5.20 -13.17 5.42
C LEU A 131 -5.34 -11.71 4.97
N SER A 132 -4.36 -10.86 5.29
CA SER A 132 -4.39 -9.44 4.94
C SER A 132 -3.97 -9.15 3.49
N PHE A 133 -2.94 -9.84 2.98
CA PHE A 133 -2.28 -9.55 1.71
C PHE A 133 -2.80 -10.43 0.57
N ILE A 134 -3.12 -11.70 0.83
CA ILE A 134 -3.61 -12.65 -0.18
C ILE A 134 -5.14 -12.64 -0.21
N GLU A 135 -5.76 -12.87 0.93
CA GLU A 135 -7.24 -12.96 1.03
C GLU A 135 -7.92 -11.60 1.16
N CYS A 136 -7.15 -10.51 1.27
CA CYS A 136 -7.66 -9.15 1.38
C CYS A 136 -8.71 -8.97 2.50
N LYS A 137 -8.61 -9.71 3.61
CA LYS A 137 -9.51 -9.55 4.77
C LYS A 137 -9.21 -8.28 5.56
N LYS A 138 -10.23 -7.63 6.11
CA LYS A 138 -10.07 -6.45 6.98
C LYS A 138 -9.48 -6.88 8.32
N TYR A 139 -8.77 -5.98 9.00
CA TYR A 139 -8.16 -6.31 10.29
C TYR A 139 -9.16 -6.77 11.36
N LYS A 140 -10.42 -6.31 11.28
CA LYS A 140 -11.50 -6.80 12.16
C LYS A 140 -11.87 -8.25 11.85
N GLU A 141 -12.03 -8.58 10.57
CA GLU A 141 -12.33 -9.95 10.11
C GLU A 141 -11.19 -10.90 10.50
N ILE A 142 -9.92 -10.48 10.34
CA ILE A 142 -8.74 -11.26 10.76
C ILE A 142 -8.71 -11.44 12.28
N ALA A 143 -9.04 -10.39 13.04
CA ALA A 143 -9.07 -10.44 14.51
C ALA A 143 -10.13 -11.43 15.01
N GLU A 144 -11.31 -11.39 14.41
CA GLU A 144 -12.42 -12.31 14.69
C GLU A 144 -12.05 -13.75 14.31
N GLU A 145 -11.47 -13.97 13.14
CA GLU A 145 -11.09 -15.29 12.63
C GLU A 145 -9.97 -15.96 13.44
N LEU A 146 -8.95 -15.19 13.83
CA LEU A 146 -7.82 -15.71 14.61
C LEU A 146 -8.03 -15.63 16.13
N ASN A 147 -9.19 -15.11 16.56
CA ASN A 147 -9.55 -14.83 17.95
C ASN A 147 -8.46 -14.04 18.71
N ILE A 148 -8.04 -12.93 18.12
CA ILE A 148 -7.04 -11.99 18.68
C ILE A 148 -7.56 -10.56 18.64
N SER A 149 -6.89 -9.63 19.32
CA SER A 149 -7.29 -8.22 19.24
C SER A 149 -6.90 -7.62 17.88
N VAL A 150 -7.67 -6.63 17.40
CA VAL A 150 -7.30 -5.84 16.21
C VAL A 150 -5.91 -5.21 16.37
N ASN A 151 -5.53 -4.83 17.59
CA ASN A 151 -4.19 -4.31 17.86
C ASN A 151 -3.11 -5.38 17.67
N THR A 152 -3.37 -6.62 18.06
CA THR A 152 -2.48 -7.77 17.81
C THR A 152 -2.31 -8.01 16.30
N VAL A 153 -3.39 -7.90 15.52
CA VAL A 153 -3.32 -7.95 14.04
C VAL A 153 -2.40 -6.85 13.51
N LYS A 154 -2.59 -5.60 13.96
CA LYS A 154 -1.72 -4.46 13.56
C LYS A 154 -0.26 -4.72 13.91
N THR A 155 0.01 -5.24 15.10
CA THR A 155 1.37 -5.58 15.54
C THR A 155 2.00 -6.64 14.63
N HIS A 156 1.27 -7.70 14.30
CA HIS A 156 1.76 -8.72 13.36
C HIS A 156 2.03 -8.14 11.97
N ILE A 157 1.13 -7.31 11.43
CA ILE A 157 1.36 -6.63 10.14
C ILE A 157 2.60 -5.74 10.20
N THR A 158 2.75 -4.95 11.26
CA THR A 158 3.88 -4.02 11.42
C THR A 158 5.20 -4.77 11.53
N THR A 159 5.23 -5.82 12.35
CA THR A 159 6.42 -6.67 12.53
C THR A 159 6.77 -7.41 11.23
N GLY A 160 5.78 -8.00 10.57
CA GLY A 160 5.98 -8.72 9.32
C GLY A 160 6.48 -7.82 8.19
N LEU A 161 5.89 -6.62 8.03
CA LEU A 161 6.37 -5.62 7.09
C LEU A 161 7.80 -5.16 7.42
N LYS A 162 8.13 -4.98 8.70
CA LYS A 162 9.50 -4.63 9.11
C LYS A 162 10.49 -5.72 8.69
N THR A 163 10.20 -7.00 8.95
CA THR A 163 11.06 -8.10 8.53
C THR A 163 11.21 -8.17 7.01
N LEU A 164 10.12 -7.97 6.26
CA LEU A 164 10.21 -7.92 4.80
C LEU A 164 11.04 -6.73 4.30
N ARG A 165 10.98 -5.58 4.98
CA ARG A 165 11.76 -4.39 4.62
C ARG A 165 13.27 -4.54 4.85
N ASP A 166 13.69 -5.45 5.72
CA ASP A 166 15.11 -5.75 5.93
C ASP A 166 15.73 -6.48 4.73
N GLU A 167 14.90 -7.19 3.94
CA GLU A 167 15.34 -7.98 2.78
C GLU A 167 14.90 -7.42 1.43
N PHE A 168 13.76 -6.71 1.38
CA PHE A 168 13.17 -6.19 0.15
C PHE A 168 12.91 -4.69 0.26
N PRO A 169 13.19 -3.90 -0.79
CA PRO A 169 12.76 -2.50 -0.85
C PRO A 169 11.24 -2.38 -0.71
N ALA A 170 10.79 -1.34 0.00
CA ALA A 170 9.39 -1.13 0.37
C ALA A 170 8.42 -1.05 -0.81
N SER A 171 8.96 -0.75 -1.99
CA SER A 171 8.25 -0.61 -3.24
C SER A 171 7.99 -1.94 -3.95
N LEU A 172 8.87 -2.95 -3.78
CA LEU A 172 8.60 -4.32 -4.23
C LEU A 172 7.50 -5.00 -3.43
N LEU A 173 7.30 -4.61 -2.17
CA LEU A 173 6.19 -5.11 -1.34
C LEU A 173 4.81 -4.71 -1.88
N LEU A 174 4.75 -3.74 -2.82
CA LEU A 174 3.52 -3.38 -3.53
C LEU A 174 3.06 -4.48 -4.50
N LEU A 175 3.97 -5.35 -4.94
CA LEU A 175 3.64 -6.44 -5.85
C LEU A 175 2.55 -7.36 -5.28
N LEU A 176 2.54 -7.55 -3.96
CA LEU A 176 1.53 -8.34 -3.22
C LEU A 176 0.09 -7.87 -3.45
N PHE A 177 -0.13 -6.62 -3.88
CA PHE A 177 -1.46 -6.06 -4.12
C PHE A 177 -1.73 -5.67 -5.58
N SER A 178 -0.69 -5.65 -6.42
CA SER A 178 -0.85 -5.37 -7.85
C SER A 178 -1.43 -6.57 -8.63
N HIS A 179 -1.40 -7.76 -8.05
CA HIS A 179 -1.97 -8.97 -8.62
C HIS A 179 -3.24 -9.34 -7.83
N PRO A 180 -4.44 -9.00 -8.32
CA PRO A 180 -5.67 -9.48 -7.71
C PRO A 180 -5.82 -10.97 -8.02
N HIS A 181 -5.92 -11.79 -6.98
CA HIS A 181 -6.20 -13.23 -7.04
C HIS A 181 -5.20 -14.10 -7.83
N ARG A 182 -4.22 -14.70 -7.12
CA ARG A 182 -3.93 -16.11 -7.34
C ARG A 182 -4.65 -16.89 -6.25
N HIS A 183 -5.76 -17.54 -6.61
CA HIS A 183 -6.25 -18.69 -5.85
C HIS A 183 -5.09 -19.69 -5.80
N PHE A 184 -4.56 -19.94 -4.60
CA PHE A 184 -3.82 -21.16 -4.34
C PHE A 184 -4.87 -22.26 -4.24
N ASP A 185 -4.96 -23.07 -5.30
CA ASP A 185 -5.50 -24.43 -5.22
C ASP A 185 -4.47 -25.35 -4.55
#